data_AF-I8IMS3-F1
#
_entry.id   AF-I8IMS3-F1
#
_cell.length_a   1.000
_cell.length_b   1.000
_cell.length_c   1.000
_cell.angle_alpha   90.00
_cell.angle_beta   90.00
_cell.angle_gamma   90.00
#
_symmetry.space_group_name_H-M   'P 1'
#
loop_
_entity.id
_entity.type
_entity.pdbx_description
1 polymer ?
#
loop_
_entity_poly.entity_id
_entity_poly.type
_entity_poly.pdbx_seq_one_letter_code
_entity_poly.pdbx_strand_id
1 'polypeptide(L)'
;MGTHQPLPSFLPVDNPTQPFWRTEPHPLDELRSTEALPGQSDIVIIGAGYSGVSIAYHLLKHLDGHNKPHPAITILEARQICSGATGRNGDMEWMLQPRWPTLNSVM
;
A
#
# COMPACT_ATOMS: atom_id res chain seq x y z
N MET A 1 -29.71 14.70 -10.28
CA MET A 1 -28.92 15.15 -9.13
C MET A 1 -28.93 14.02 -8.11
N GLY A 2 -27.84 13.25 -8.01
CA GLY A 2 -27.76 12.11 -7.09
C GLY A 2 -27.63 12.61 -5.65
N THR A 3 -28.46 12.06 -4.75
CA THR A 3 -28.40 12.34 -3.32
C THR A 3 -27.05 11.88 -2.78
N HIS A 4 -26.26 12.82 -2.24
CA HIS A 4 -24.99 12.53 -1.56
C HIS A 4 -25.33 11.76 -0.27
N GLN A 5 -25.33 10.42 -0.32
CA GLN A 5 -25.31 9.65 0.91
C GLN A 5 -23.94 9.88 1.56
N PRO A 6 -23.88 10.26 2.85
CA PRO A 6 -22.61 10.38 3.53
C PRO A 6 -21.90 9.02 3.51
N LEU A 7 -20.61 9.02 3.19
CA LEU A 7 -19.81 7.81 3.24
C LEU A 7 -19.91 7.19 4.63
N PRO A 8 -19.94 5.85 4.75
CA PRO A 8 -19.92 5.18 6.04
C PRO A 8 -18.76 5.69 6.90
N SER A 9 -19.01 5.92 8.20
CA SER A 9 -18.04 6.54 9.12
C SER A 9 -16.74 5.77 9.32
N PHE A 10 -16.66 4.53 8.84
CA PHE A 10 -15.47 3.68 8.90
C PHE A 10 -14.57 3.79 7.67
N LEU A 11 -15.04 4.43 6.59
CA LEU A 11 -14.20 4.69 5.42
C LEU A 11 -13.30 5.91 5.67
N PRO A 12 -12.15 6.01 4.98
CA PRO A 12 -11.35 7.22 4.99
C PRO A 12 -12.19 8.43 4.57
N VAL A 13 -12.04 9.53 5.31
CA VAL A 13 -12.68 10.81 4.97
C VAL A 13 -11.99 11.47 3.78
N ASP A 14 -12.74 12.25 3.03
CA ASP A 14 -12.20 13.11 1.98
C ASP A 14 -11.29 14.19 2.60
N ASN A 15 -10.19 14.53 1.92
CA ASN A 15 -9.23 15.56 2.31
C ASN A 15 -8.75 15.44 3.78
N PRO A 16 -8.12 14.31 4.17
CA PRO A 16 -7.59 14.16 5.51
C PRO A 16 -6.50 15.20 5.79
N THR A 17 -6.29 15.55 7.06
CA THR A 17 -5.17 16.42 7.45
C THR A 17 -3.85 15.86 6.96
N GLN A 18 -3.12 16.65 6.18
CA GLN A 18 -1.78 16.31 5.70
C GLN A 18 -0.76 16.51 6.82
N PRO A 19 -0.04 15.45 7.24
CA PRO A 19 1.03 15.62 8.22
C PRO A 19 2.24 16.31 7.58
N PHE A 20 3.00 17.05 8.39
CA PHE A 20 4.14 17.87 7.94
C PHE A 20 5.18 17.06 7.14
N TRP A 21 5.55 15.86 7.58
CA TRP A 21 6.50 14.98 6.88
C TRP A 21 5.92 14.27 5.64
N ARG A 22 4.68 14.58 5.23
CA ARG A 22 4.09 14.12 3.95
C ARG A 22 3.78 15.28 3.01
N THR A 23 4.42 16.44 3.20
CA THR A 23 4.33 17.55 2.23
C THR A 23 5.08 17.27 0.95
N GLU A 24 6.10 16.40 1.02
CA GLU A 24 6.92 15.97 -0.11
C GLU A 24 6.78 14.45 -0.32
N PRO A 25 5.74 13.98 -1.02
CA PRO A 25 5.53 12.56 -1.24
C PRO A 25 6.61 11.97 -2.15
N HIS A 26 6.97 10.71 -1.91
CA HIS A 26 7.85 9.97 -2.80
C HIS A 26 7.08 9.54 -4.05
N PRO A 27 7.74 9.32 -5.20
CA PRO A 27 7.07 8.78 -6.41
C PRO A 27 6.32 7.45 -6.20
N LEU A 28 6.63 6.71 -5.13
CA LEU A 28 5.97 5.45 -4.79
C LEU A 28 4.66 5.64 -4.02
N ASP A 29 4.39 6.82 -3.45
CA ASP A 29 3.16 7.07 -2.70
C ASP A 29 1.91 6.88 -3.56
N GLU A 30 2.00 7.19 -4.84
CA GLU A 30 0.97 7.02 -5.87
C GLU A 30 1.24 5.82 -6.79
N LEU A 31 2.10 4.89 -6.37
CA LEU A 31 2.43 3.72 -7.20
C LEU A 31 1.16 2.93 -7.48
N ARG A 32 0.90 2.75 -8.77
CA ARG A 32 -0.13 1.86 -9.28
C ARG A 32 0.47 1.00 -10.38
N SER A 33 0.67 -0.28 -10.11
CA SER A 33 1.34 -1.17 -11.05
C SER A 33 0.43 -1.71 -12.15
N THR A 34 -0.90 -1.59 -12.03
CA THR A 34 -1.88 -2.06 -13.01
C THR A 34 -3.04 -1.06 -13.21
N GLU A 35 -3.54 -0.92 -14.45
CA GLU A 35 -4.66 -0.02 -14.77
C GLU A 35 -6.03 -0.56 -14.33
N ALA A 36 -6.16 -1.87 -14.17
CA ALA A 36 -7.38 -2.53 -13.73
C ALA A 36 -7.03 -3.61 -12.70
N LEU A 37 -7.97 -3.87 -11.78
CA LEU A 37 -7.79 -4.92 -10.80
C LEU A 37 -7.69 -6.29 -11.49
N PRO A 38 -6.81 -7.19 -11.02
CA PRO A 38 -6.76 -8.55 -11.54
C PRO A 38 -8.08 -9.27 -11.27
N GLY A 39 -8.50 -10.10 -12.22
CA GLY A 39 -9.74 -10.89 -12.07
C GLY A 39 -9.64 -11.96 -10.98
N GLN A 40 -8.42 -12.33 -10.58
CA GLN A 40 -8.15 -13.32 -9.53
C GLN A 40 -6.79 -13.03 -8.86
N SER A 41 -6.74 -13.23 -7.54
CA SER A 41 -5.52 -13.21 -6.74
C SER A 41 -5.58 -14.34 -5.71
N ASP A 42 -4.46 -14.98 -5.42
CA ASP A 42 -4.37 -15.99 -4.36
C ASP A 42 -4.42 -15.33 -2.98
N ILE A 43 -3.86 -14.12 -2.85
CA ILE A 43 -3.80 -13.34 -1.62
C ILE A 43 -4.17 -11.89 -1.93
N VAL A 44 -5.11 -11.34 -1.17
CA VAL A 44 -5.47 -9.91 -1.21
C VAL A 44 -5.17 -9.28 0.15
N ILE A 45 -4.35 -8.23 0.15
CA ILE A 45 -3.97 -7.45 1.33
C ILE A 45 -4.70 -6.11 1.27
N ILE A 46 -5.47 -5.78 2.31
CA ILE A 46 -6.19 -4.51 2.40
C ILE A 46 -5.39 -3.53 3.27
N GLY A 47 -4.91 -2.46 2.66
CA GLY A 47 -4.09 -1.42 3.25
C GLY A 47 -2.60 -1.58 2.92
N ALA A 48 -2.01 -0.57 2.29
CA ALA A 48 -0.58 -0.50 1.96
C ALA A 48 0.20 0.31 3.02
N GLY A 49 -0.16 0.12 4.30
CA GLY A 49 0.65 0.58 5.43
C GLY A 49 1.78 -0.39 5.76
N TYR A 50 2.53 -0.10 6.83
CA TYR A 50 3.68 -0.90 7.24
C TYR A 50 3.36 -2.40 7.37
N SER A 51 2.25 -2.74 8.03
CA SER A 51 1.83 -4.14 8.23
C SER A 51 1.51 -4.84 6.90
N GLY A 52 0.79 -4.17 5.99
CA GLY A 52 0.40 -4.74 4.69
C GLY A 52 1.60 -4.96 3.77
N VAL A 53 2.51 -3.98 3.71
CA VAL A 53 3.74 -4.12 2.93
C VAL A 53 4.68 -5.15 3.55
N SER A 54 4.80 -5.18 4.88
CA SER A 54 5.64 -6.15 5.60
C SER A 54 5.19 -7.59 5.34
N ILE A 55 3.88 -7.88 5.40
CA ILE A 55 3.40 -9.24 5.14
C ILE A 55 3.66 -9.66 3.69
N ALA A 56 3.44 -8.77 2.70
CA ALA A 56 3.76 -9.04 1.30
C ALA A 56 5.25 -9.36 1.11
N TYR A 57 6.13 -8.54 1.70
CA TYR A 57 7.58 -8.75 1.66
C TYR A 57 7.99 -10.10 2.24
N HIS A 58 7.48 -10.45 3.43
CA HIS A 58 7.84 -11.69 4.09
C HIS A 58 7.28 -12.92 3.39
N LEU A 59 6.10 -12.84 2.77
CA LEU A 59 5.55 -13.90 1.92
C LEU A 59 6.46 -14.17 0.73
N LEU A 60 6.85 -13.12 -0.02
CA LEU A 60 7.74 -13.26 -1.16
C LEU A 60 9.10 -13.86 -0.76
N LYS A 61 9.72 -13.30 0.28
CA LYS A 61 11.03 -13.74 0.79
C LYS A 61 11.02 -15.18 1.31
N HIS A 62 9.95 -15.59 1.98
CA HIS A 62 9.82 -16.96 2.46
C HIS A 62 9.74 -17.95 1.28
N LEU A 63 9.16 -17.54 0.16
CA LEU A 63 8.96 -18.40 -1.00
C LEU A 63 10.17 -18.46 -1.94
N ASP A 64 11.03 -17.45 -1.97
CA ASP A 64 12.26 -17.43 -2.79
C ASP A 64 13.18 -18.66 -2.57
N GLY A 65 13.12 -19.29 -1.39
CA GLY A 65 13.94 -20.47 -1.04
C GLY A 65 13.29 -21.83 -1.34
N HIS A 66 12.02 -21.85 -1.73
CA HIS A 66 11.29 -23.08 -2.04
C HIS A 66 10.95 -23.00 -3.52
N ASN A 67 11.45 -23.93 -4.34
CA ASN A 67 11.30 -23.98 -5.80
C ASN A 67 9.82 -24.17 -6.28
N LYS A 68 8.92 -23.33 -5.78
CA LYS A 68 7.47 -23.31 -5.89
C LYS A 68 7.07 -21.99 -6.56
N PRO A 69 5.98 -21.98 -7.34
CA PRO A 69 5.48 -20.74 -7.92
C PRO A 69 5.07 -19.76 -6.81
N HIS A 70 5.35 -18.48 -7.02
CA HIS A 70 4.86 -17.41 -6.13
C HIS A 70 3.33 -17.27 -6.28
N PRO A 71 2.59 -17.07 -5.17
CA PRO A 71 1.18 -16.76 -5.23
C PRO A 71 0.97 -15.38 -5.86
N ALA A 72 -0.15 -15.20 -6.54
CA ALA A 72 -0.59 -13.88 -6.98
C ALA A 72 -1.04 -13.05 -5.76
N ILE A 73 -0.25 -12.04 -5.41
CA ILE A 73 -0.51 -11.13 -4.29
C ILE A 73 -0.97 -9.77 -4.84
N THR A 74 -2.09 -9.26 -4.36
CA THR A 74 -2.59 -7.91 -4.65
C THR A 74 -2.73 -7.13 -3.35
N ILE A 75 -2.13 -5.93 -3.27
CA ILE A 75 -2.39 -5.00 -2.17
C ILE A 75 -3.34 -3.92 -2.69
N LEU A 76 -4.31 -3.53 -1.87
CA LEU A 76 -5.28 -2.48 -2.20
C LEU A 76 -5.19 -1.39 -1.14
N GLU A 77 -4.95 -0.16 -1.55
CA GLU A 77 -4.93 1.02 -0.69
C GLU A 77 -6.01 2.00 -1.13
N ALA A 78 -6.74 2.55 -0.15
CA ALA A 78 -7.86 3.45 -0.41
C ALA A 78 -7.39 4.89 -0.73
N ARG A 79 -6.15 5.23 -0.37
CA ARG A 79 -5.51 6.53 -0.60
C ARG A 79 -4.12 6.32 -1.21
N GLN A 80 -3.08 6.85 -0.58
CA GLN A 80 -1.67 6.66 -0.96
C GLN A 80 -1.00 5.60 -0.09
N ILE A 81 0.06 4.98 -0.61
CA ILE A 81 0.92 4.08 0.17
C ILE A 81 1.36 4.77 1.46
N CYS A 82 1.29 4.03 2.57
CA CYS A 82 1.60 4.51 3.91
C CYS A 82 0.78 5.72 4.41
N SER A 83 -0.26 6.21 3.73
CA SER A 83 -1.03 7.39 4.18
C SER A 83 -1.89 7.21 5.44
N GLY A 84 -1.99 5.97 5.94
CA GLY A 84 -2.68 5.60 7.17
C GLY A 84 -1.93 6.01 8.44
N ALA A 85 -2.07 5.19 9.49
CA ALA A 85 -1.33 5.39 10.74
C ALA A 85 0.19 5.46 10.50
N THR A 86 0.69 4.63 9.59
CA THR A 86 2.10 4.54 9.19
C THR A 86 2.72 5.91 8.87
N GLY A 87 2.20 6.62 7.88
CA GLY A 87 2.71 7.92 7.45
C GLY A 87 2.15 9.08 8.27
N ARG A 88 1.44 8.83 9.36
CA ARG A 88 1.01 9.84 10.35
C ARG A 88 1.81 9.77 11.66
N ASN A 89 2.73 8.82 11.76
CA ASN A 89 3.81 8.84 12.73
C ASN A 89 5.06 9.25 11.92
N GLY A 90 5.74 10.34 12.30
CA GLY A 90 6.78 11.00 11.47
C GLY A 90 8.07 10.22 11.22
N ASP A 91 8.09 8.94 11.52
CA ASP A 91 9.21 8.01 11.52
C ASP A 91 9.36 7.19 10.22
N MET A 92 8.45 7.35 9.23
CA MET A 92 8.39 6.51 8.03
C MET A 92 9.03 7.07 6.75
N GLU A 93 9.47 8.33 6.72
CA GLU A 93 10.19 8.92 5.57
C GLU A 93 11.46 8.12 5.21
N TRP A 94 12.06 7.45 6.19
CA TRP A 94 13.27 6.62 6.03
C TRP A 94 13.04 5.30 5.28
N MET A 95 11.80 4.82 5.14
CA MET A 95 11.52 3.53 4.47
C MET A 95 11.52 3.61 2.94
N LEU A 96 11.47 4.82 2.37
CA LEU A 96 11.49 5.04 0.92
C LEU A 96 12.90 5.35 0.39
N GLN A 97 13.93 5.20 1.23
CA GLN A 97 15.32 5.44 0.82
C GLN A 97 15.89 4.30 -0.03
N PRO A 98 16.87 4.58 -0.94
CA PRO A 98 17.39 3.63 -1.94
C PRO A 98 18.13 2.39 -1.41
N ARG A 99 18.13 2.14 -0.10
CA ARG A 99 18.77 0.99 0.55
C ARG A 99 17.85 -0.22 0.71
N TRP A 100 16.58 -0.11 0.35
CA TRP A 100 15.68 -1.26 0.31
C TRP A 100 15.93 -2.06 -0.97
N PRO A 101 16.19 -3.38 -0.91
CA PRO A 101 16.33 -4.19 -2.11
C PRO A 101 15.05 -4.06 -2.93
N THR A 102 15.21 -3.66 -4.19
CA THR A 102 14.17 -3.49 -5.22
C THR A 102 13.11 -4.61 -5.12
N LEU A 103 11.95 -4.30 -4.55
CA LEU A 103 10.75 -5.10 -4.77
C LEU A 103 10.21 -4.71 -6.14
N ASN A 104 10.61 -5.50 -7.13
CA ASN A 104 9.79 -5.66 -8.32
C ASN A 104 8.51 -6.37 -7.86
N SER A 105 7.38 -5.67 -7.95
CA SER A 105 6.02 -6.12 -7.59
C SER A 105 5.58 -5.81 -6.16
N VAL A 106 5.00 -4.61 -6.01
CA VAL A 106 3.93 -4.32 -5.05
C VAL A 106 2.81 -3.65 -5.86
N MET A 107 1.62 -4.26 -5.88
CA MET A 107 0.37 -3.69 -6.43
C MET A 107 -0.26 -2.73 -5.45
#